data_AF-A0A415MEY5-F1
#
_entry.id   AF-A0A415MEY5-F1
#
_cell.length_a   1.000
_cell.length_b   1.000
_cell.length_c   1.000
_cell.angle_alpha   90.00
_cell.angle_beta   90.00
_cell.angle_gamma   90.00
#
_symmetry.space_group_name_H-M   'P 1'
#
loop_
_entity.id
_entity.type
_entity.pdbx_description
1 polymer ?
#
loop_
_entity_poly.entity_id
_entity_poly.type
_entity_poly.pdbx_seq_one_letter_code
_entity_poly.pdbx_strand_id
1 'polypeptide(L)'
;MNKTLKVYQIINVNARIKNVIEGDSAINAAFKFKLLRLYSEIQGVVKDFEMTKDSLVNKYGKDVVDEKGEIVPNQKRISPEDDNWKDFIKEINAVSDSDVDVNFTPISAEELFSMGLDTDACADLIPIVEE
;
A
#
# COMPACT_ATOMS: atom_id res chain seq x y z
N MET A 1 1.96 -18.98 -3.77
CA MET A 1 3.40 -18.80 -3.48
C MET A 1 3.54 -18.12 -2.14
N ASN A 2 4.45 -18.58 -1.27
CA ASN A 2 4.87 -17.81 -0.10
C ASN A 2 6.10 -16.98 -0.50
N LYS A 3 6.09 -15.67 -0.24
CA LYS A 3 7.20 -14.78 -0.54
C LYS A 3 7.39 -13.78 0.60
N THR A 4 8.63 -13.58 0.99
CA THR A 4 8.99 -12.50 1.92
C THR A 4 9.14 -11.22 1.11
N LEU A 5 8.33 -10.21 1.43
CA LEU A 5 8.35 -8.90 0.80
C LEU A 5 8.46 -7.81 1.86
N LYS A 6 9.02 -6.67 1.49
CA LYS A 6 8.93 -5.47 2.32
C LYS A 6 7.50 -4.93 2.29
N VAL A 7 7.06 -4.37 3.41
CA VAL A 7 5.72 -3.77 3.52
C VAL A 7 5.46 -2.72 2.44
N TYR A 8 6.44 -1.86 2.11
CA TYR A 8 6.27 -0.87 1.04
C TYR A 8 6.01 -1.50 -0.33
N GLN A 9 6.62 -2.65 -0.62
CA GLN A 9 6.42 -3.33 -1.90
C GLN A 9 4.97 -3.81 -2.01
N ILE A 10 4.41 -4.32 -0.91
CA ILE A 10 3.01 -4.77 -0.85
C ILE A 10 2.05 -3.59 -1.00
N ILE A 11 2.34 -2.45 -0.36
CA ILE A 11 1.54 -1.22 -0.50
C ILE A 11 1.55 -0.72 -1.95
N ASN A 12 2.73 -0.70 -2.59
CA ASN A 12 2.86 -0.27 -3.99
C ASN A 12 2.12 -1.22 -4.94
N VAL A 13 2.28 -2.54 -4.76
CA VAL A 13 1.52 -3.55 -5.52
C VAL A 13 0.01 -3.32 -5.33
N ASN A 14 -0.45 -3.14 -4.09
CA ASN A 14 -1.86 -2.92 -3.79
C ASN A 14 -2.42 -1.67 -4.49
N ALA A 15 -1.70 -0.54 -4.40
CA ALA A 15 -2.07 0.70 -5.06
C ALA A 15 -2.09 0.53 -6.59
N ARG A 16 -1.08 -0.15 -7.15
CA ARG A 16 -0.99 -0.40 -8.59
C ARG A 16 -2.13 -1.27 -9.09
N ILE A 17 -2.43 -2.37 -8.40
CA ILE A 17 -3.54 -3.25 -8.74
C ILE A 17 -4.87 -2.48 -8.72
N LYS A 18 -5.11 -1.68 -7.67
CA LYS A 18 -6.31 -0.84 -7.58
C LYS A 18 -6.43 0.10 -8.78
N ASN A 19 -5.36 0.82 -9.12
CA ASN A 19 -5.35 1.75 -10.26
C ASN A 19 -5.62 1.03 -11.59
N VAL A 20 -5.10 -0.18 -11.78
CA VAL A 20 -5.35 -0.97 -12.99
C VAL A 20 -6.80 -1.46 -13.07
N ILE A 21 -7.42 -1.81 -11.93
CA ILE A 21 -8.81 -2.29 -11.85
C ILE A 21 -9.82 -1.14 -12.05
N GLU A 22 -9.56 0.01 -11.44
CA GLU A 22 -10.44 1.19 -11.44
C GLU A 22 -10.24 2.09 -12.66
N GLY A 23 -9.08 2.02 -13.32
CA GLY A 23 -8.79 2.79 -14.53
C GLY A 23 -9.43 2.22 -15.80
N ASP A 24 -9.33 3.00 -16.88
CA ASP A 24 -9.79 2.64 -18.24
C ASP A 24 -8.86 1.63 -18.94
N SER A 25 -7.94 0.99 -18.20
CA SER A 25 -7.02 0.00 -18.74
C SER A 25 -7.79 -1.12 -19.44
N ALA A 26 -7.50 -1.33 -20.72
CA ALA A 26 -8.13 -2.34 -21.56
C ALA A 26 -7.59 -3.75 -21.26
N ILE A 27 -7.60 -4.16 -19.98
CA ILE A 27 -7.24 -5.51 -19.57
C ILE A 27 -8.42 -6.46 -19.76
N ASN A 28 -8.13 -7.71 -20.14
CA ASN A 28 -9.18 -8.72 -20.31
C ASN A 28 -9.82 -9.10 -18.95
N ALA A 29 -11.05 -9.60 -18.99
CA ALA A 29 -11.84 -9.88 -17.79
C ALA A 29 -11.23 -10.97 -16.89
N ALA A 30 -10.63 -12.01 -17.47
CA ALA A 30 -9.97 -13.08 -16.72
C ALA A 30 -8.79 -12.55 -15.90
N PHE A 31 -8.02 -11.64 -16.51
CA PHE A 31 -6.89 -11.00 -15.86
C PHE A 31 -7.34 -10.02 -14.78
N LYS A 32 -8.37 -9.22 -15.06
CA LYS A 32 -8.99 -8.34 -14.04
C LYS A 32 -9.44 -9.14 -12.80
N PHE A 33 -10.01 -10.32 -13.01
CA PHE A 33 -10.39 -11.21 -11.91
C PHE A 33 -9.18 -11.73 -11.11
N LYS A 34 -8.07 -12.11 -11.78
CA LYS A 34 -6.82 -12.47 -11.10
C LYS A 34 -6.26 -11.31 -10.26
N LEU A 35 -6.24 -10.09 -10.80
CA LEU A 35 -5.84 -8.90 -10.06
C LEU A 35 -6.73 -8.64 -8.84
N LEU A 36 -8.05 -8.77 -8.98
CA LEU A 36 -8.98 -8.66 -7.85
C LEU A 36 -8.70 -9.71 -6.77
N ARG A 37 -8.36 -10.93 -7.17
CA ARG A 37 -7.99 -11.99 -6.23
C ARG A 37 -6.70 -11.65 -5.48
N LEU A 38 -5.67 -11.21 -6.20
CA LEU A 38 -4.40 -10.74 -5.62
C LEU A 38 -4.59 -9.56 -4.67
N TYR A 39 -5.38 -8.57 -5.09
CA TYR A 39 -5.76 -7.43 -4.26
C TYR A 39 -6.32 -7.89 -2.92
N SER A 40 -7.24 -8.87 -2.94
CA SER A 40 -7.84 -9.45 -1.74
C SER A 40 -6.83 -10.20 -0.87
N GLU A 41 -5.86 -10.90 -1.46
CA GLU A 41 -4.88 -11.73 -0.75
C GLU A 41 -3.88 -10.89 0.06
N ILE A 42 -3.53 -9.70 -0.44
CA ILE A 42 -2.60 -8.79 0.24
C ILE A 42 -3.27 -7.76 1.16
N GLN A 43 -4.61 -7.69 1.19
CA GLN A 43 -5.34 -6.70 2.01
C GLN A 43 -5.02 -6.76 3.51
N GLY A 44 -4.69 -7.94 4.04
CA GLY A 44 -4.36 -8.09 5.47
C GLY A 44 -3.20 -7.18 5.86
N VAL A 45 -2.09 -7.30 5.15
CA VAL A 45 -0.88 -6.49 5.39
C VAL A 45 -1.16 -5.00 5.22
N VAL A 46 -1.94 -4.62 4.20
CA VAL A 46 -2.29 -3.22 3.95
C VAL A 46 -3.09 -2.64 5.12
N LYS A 47 -4.07 -3.40 5.65
CA LYS A 47 -4.85 -2.98 6.82
C LYS A 47 -3.99 -2.85 8.08
N ASP A 48 -3.10 -3.81 8.30
CA ASP A 48 -2.19 -3.79 9.45
C ASP A 48 -1.24 -2.58 9.39
N PHE A 49 -0.74 -2.24 8.20
CA PHE A 49 0.05 -1.02 7.99
C PHE A 49 -0.75 0.25 8.27
N GLU A 50 -1.98 0.37 7.74
CA GLU A 50 -2.84 1.54 7.98
C GLU A 50 -3.18 1.70 9.47
N MET A 51 -3.52 0.61 10.16
CA MET A 51 -3.74 0.63 11.61
C MET A 51 -2.48 1.05 12.39
N THR A 52 -1.31 0.61 11.96
CA THR A 52 -0.03 1.00 12.55
C THR A 52 0.25 2.49 12.31
N LYS A 53 0.03 2.98 11.08
CA LYS A 53 0.16 4.39 10.72
C LYS A 53 -0.78 5.24 11.56
N ASP A 54 -2.04 4.86 11.72
CA ASP A 54 -3.02 5.58 12.54
C ASP A 54 -2.59 5.61 14.02
N SER A 55 -2.06 4.52 14.54
CA SER A 55 -1.49 4.47 15.89
C SER A 55 -0.30 5.45 16.05
N LEU A 56 0.57 5.52 15.05
CA LEU A 56 1.70 6.45 15.03
C LEU A 56 1.24 7.91 14.90
N VAL A 57 0.24 8.20 14.07
CA VAL A 57 -0.39 9.53 13.99
C VAL A 57 -1.00 9.91 15.35
N ASN A 58 -1.64 8.96 16.04
CA ASN A 58 -2.17 9.23 17.38
C ASN A 58 -1.08 9.53 18.42
N LYS A 59 0.05 8.84 18.33
CA LYS A 59 1.22 9.00 19.20
C LYS A 59 1.96 10.33 18.98
N TYR A 60 2.19 10.71 17.73
CA TYR A 60 3.05 11.85 17.37
C TYR A 60 2.31 13.10 16.92
N GLY A 61 1.06 12.93 16.47
CA GLY A 61 0.25 13.98 15.89
C GLY A 61 -0.41 14.89 16.92
N LYS A 62 -0.76 16.08 16.44
CA LYS A 62 -1.50 17.12 17.15
C LYS A 62 -2.98 17.03 16.82
N ASP A 63 -3.79 17.55 17.72
CA ASP A 63 -5.24 17.62 17.52
C ASP A 63 -5.58 18.49 16.31
N VAL A 64 -6.55 18.03 15.51
CA VAL A 64 -7.10 18.82 14.42
C VAL A 64 -8.06 19.85 14.99
N VAL A 65 -7.98 21.09 14.51
CA VAL A 65 -8.93 22.15 14.86
C VAL A 65 -9.81 22.51 13.67
N ASP A 66 -11.07 22.83 13.92
CA ASP A 66 -12.01 23.28 12.90
C ASP A 66 -11.82 24.77 12.55
N GLU A 67 -12.68 25.30 11.68
CA GLU A 67 -12.66 26.72 11.25
C GLU A 67 -12.88 27.72 12.40
N LYS A 68 -13.40 27.26 13.55
CA LYS A 68 -13.63 28.06 14.76
C LYS A 68 -12.51 27.89 15.79
N GLY A 69 -11.52 27.05 15.51
CA GLY A 69 -10.44 26.72 16.43
C GLY A 69 -10.81 25.68 17.49
N GLU A 70 -11.95 24.99 17.34
CA GLU A 70 -12.37 23.92 18.26
C GLU A 70 -11.71 22.59 17.87
N ILE A 71 -11.30 21.80 18.86
CA ILE A 71 -10.69 20.48 18.63
C ILE A 71 -11.75 19.54 18.03
N VAL A 72 -11.42 18.94 16.88
CA VAL A 72 -12.21 17.88 16.26
C VAL A 72 -11.94 16.56 16.99
N PRO A 73 -12.95 15.95 17.65
CA PRO A 73 -12.73 14.74 18.43
C PRO A 73 -12.21 13.57 17.59
N ASN A 74 -11.27 12.80 18.17
CA ASN A 74 -10.65 11.62 17.56
C ASN A 74 -9.94 11.87 16.22
N GLN A 75 -9.59 13.11 15.91
CA GLN A 75 -8.81 13.46 14.73
C GLN A 75 -7.48 14.07 15.12
N LYS A 76 -6.42 13.38 14.72
CA LYS A 76 -5.05 13.87 14.83
C LYS A 76 -4.42 13.98 13.46
N ARG A 77 -3.52 14.94 13.32
CA ARG A 77 -2.68 15.09 12.14
C ARG A 77 -1.23 15.24 12.54
N ILE A 78 -0.35 14.82 11.65
CA ILE A 78 1.07 15.12 11.73
C ILE A 78 1.53 15.61 10.37
N SER A 79 2.33 16.67 10.37
CA SER A 79 2.77 17.36 9.15
C SER A 79 4.29 17.61 9.21
N PRO A 80 4.98 17.82 8.07
CA PRO A 80 6.43 18.03 8.02
C PRO A 80 6.98 19.15 8.90
N GLU A 81 6.14 20.15 9.21
CA GLU A 81 6.44 21.27 10.09
C GLU A 81 6.35 20.96 11.60
N ASP A 82 5.83 19.79 11.98
CA ASP A 82 5.71 19.41 13.39
C ASP A 82 7.04 18.93 13.97
N ASP A 83 7.35 19.32 15.21
CA ASP A 83 8.60 18.93 15.89
C ASP A 83 8.79 17.40 15.94
N ASN A 84 7.69 16.66 16.10
CA ASN A 84 7.65 15.21 16.18
C ASN A 84 7.70 14.50 14.81
N TRP A 85 7.70 15.24 13.69
CA TRP A 85 7.68 14.67 12.35
C TRP A 85 8.84 13.70 12.10
N LYS A 86 10.03 14.04 12.58
CA LYS A 86 11.23 13.20 12.40
C LYS A 86 11.09 11.85 13.09
N ASP A 87 10.49 11.82 14.28
CA ASP A 87 10.28 10.59 15.03
C ASP A 87 9.20 9.71 14.39
N PHE A 88 8.10 10.32 13.92
CA PHE A 88 7.08 9.64 13.13
C PHE A 88 7.66 9.01 11.87
N ILE A 89 8.42 9.77 11.07
CA ILE A 89 9.04 9.29 9.83
C ILE A 89 10.00 8.14 10.11
N LYS A 90 10.78 8.24 11.19
CA LYS A 90 11.68 7.16 11.59
C LYS A 90 10.93 5.86 11.89
N GLU A 91 9.85 5.92 12.68
CA GLU A 91 9.09 4.72 13.04
C GLU A 91 8.30 4.15 11.84
N ILE A 92 7.61 4.98 11.05
CA ILE A 92 6.84 4.48 9.90
C ILE A 92 7.76 3.92 8.80
N ASN A 93 8.95 4.48 8.59
CA ASN A 93 9.92 3.92 7.64
C ASN A 93 10.44 2.57 8.11
N ALA A 94 10.67 2.38 9.42
CA ALA A 94 11.05 1.08 9.95
C ALA A 94 9.96 0.02 9.74
N VAL A 95 8.67 0.39 9.84
CA VAL A 95 7.55 -0.49 9.49
C VAL A 95 7.53 -0.77 7.99
N SER A 96 7.68 0.28 7.17
CA SER A 96 7.67 0.22 5.70
C SER A 96 8.79 -0.68 5.14
N ASP A 97 9.96 -0.67 5.77
CA ASP A 97 11.12 -1.48 5.41
C ASP A 97 11.13 -2.88 6.03
N SER A 98 10.16 -3.21 6.89
CA SER A 98 10.11 -4.51 7.54
C SER A 98 9.66 -5.61 6.58
N ASP A 99 10.21 -6.80 6.78
CA ASP A 99 9.90 -7.99 6.00
C ASP A 99 8.65 -8.69 6.54
N VAL A 100 7.76 -9.09 5.64
CA VAL A 100 6.56 -9.87 5.95
C VAL A 100 6.39 -11.01 4.96
N ASP A 101 5.96 -12.17 5.46
CA ASP A 101 5.64 -13.32 4.63
C ASP A 101 4.20 -13.20 4.11
N VAL A 102 4.05 -13.24 2.79
CA VAL A 102 2.75 -13.16 2.12
C VAL A 102 2.50 -14.38 1.25
N ASN A 103 1.30 -14.91 1.38
CA ASN A 103 0.79 -15.98 0.53
C ASN A 103 -0.19 -15.42 -0.48
N PHE A 104 0.17 -15.51 -1.76
CA PHE A 104 -0.68 -15.05 -2.86
C PHE A 104 -0.56 -15.95 -4.09
N THR A 105 -1.52 -15.83 -4.99
CA THR A 105 -1.52 -16.49 -6.29
C THR A 105 -0.61 -15.72 -7.24
N PRO A 106 0.56 -16.23 -7.63
CA PRO A 106 1.52 -15.44 -8.40
C PRO A 106 1.07 -15.22 -9.85
N ILE A 107 1.69 -14.25 -10.52
CA ILE A 107 1.50 -13.96 -11.94
C ILE A 107 2.79 -14.35 -12.67
N SER A 108 2.73 -14.93 -13.87
CA SER A 108 3.95 -15.17 -14.64
C SER A 108 4.47 -13.88 -15.29
N ALA A 109 5.76 -13.85 -15.64
CA ALA A 109 6.32 -12.71 -16.37
C ALA A 109 5.62 -12.49 -17.72
N GLU A 110 5.30 -13.57 -18.44
CA GLU A 110 4.55 -13.51 -19.70
C GLU A 110 3.17 -12.89 -19.50
N GLU A 111 2.46 -13.31 -18.45
CA GLU A 111 1.15 -12.75 -18.12
C GLU A 111 1.26 -11.25 -17.82
N LEU A 112 2.24 -10.82 -17.01
CA LEU A 112 2.46 -9.40 -16.68
C LEU A 112 2.75 -8.56 -17.94
N PHE A 113 3.68 -8.99 -18.79
CA PHE A 113 4.08 -8.19 -19.96
C PHE A 113 3.05 -8.22 -21.09
N SER A 114 2.16 -9.22 -21.11
CA SER A 114 1.04 -9.26 -22.06
C SER A 114 -0.11 -8.30 -21.73
N MET A 115 -0.08 -7.64 -20.57
CA MET A 115 -1.18 -6.78 -20.09
C MET A 115 -1.31 -5.43 -20.80
N GLY A 116 -0.29 -5.00 -21.54
CA GLY A 116 -0.25 -3.66 -22.11
C GLY A 116 -0.16 -2.54 -21.07
N LEU A 117 0.35 -2.84 -19.88
CA LEU A 117 0.67 -1.83 -18.86
C LEU A 117 1.90 -1.02 -19.26
N ASP A 118 1.98 0.20 -18.75
CA ASP A 118 3.21 1.00 -18.83
C ASP A 118 4.34 0.37 -17.98
N THR A 119 5.57 0.83 -18.22
CA THR A 119 6.77 0.27 -17.57
C THR A 119 6.75 0.44 -16.06
N ASP A 120 6.22 1.55 -15.55
CA ASP A 120 6.15 1.82 -14.10
C ASP A 120 5.17 0.86 -13.43
N ALA A 121 4.02 0.62 -14.07
CA ALA A 121 3.02 -0.34 -13.64
C ALA A 121 3.55 -1.77 -13.64
N CYS A 122 4.33 -2.15 -14.65
CA CYS A 122 5.02 -3.43 -14.66
C CYS A 122 6.04 -3.53 -13.51
N ALA A 123 6.86 -2.50 -13.30
CA ALA A 123 7.89 -2.47 -12.26
C ALA A 123 7.31 -2.65 -10.86
N ASP A 124 6.18 -1.98 -10.57
CA ASP A 124 5.47 -2.11 -9.30
C ASP A 124 4.90 -3.51 -9.06
N LEU A 125 4.64 -4.29 -10.11
CA LEU A 125 4.07 -5.64 -10.03
C LEU A 125 5.13 -6.76 -10.08
N ILE A 126 6.38 -6.47 -10.42
CA ILE A 126 7.48 -7.45 -10.38
C ILE A 126 7.59 -8.20 -9.04
N PRO A 127 7.39 -7.59 -7.86
CA PRO A 127 7.48 -8.30 -6.59
C PRO A 127 6.56 -9.53 -6.48
N ILE A 128 5.44 -9.55 -7.21
CA ILE A 128 4.46 -10.66 -7.19
C ILE A 128 4.58 -11.63 -8.39
N VAL A 129 5.60 -11.45 -9.23
CA VAL A 129 5.86 -12.33 -10.36
C VAL A 129 6.58 -13.62 -9.91
N GLU A 130 6.23 -14.73 -10.54
CA GLU A 130 6.93 -16.02 -10.40
C GLU A 130 8.40 -15.88 -10.82
N GLU A 131 9.32 -16.49 -10.06
CA GLU A 131 10.73 -16.63 -10.47
C GLU A 131 10.90 -17.73 -11.53
#